data_AF-A0A922DGZ3-F1
#
_entry.id   AF-A0A922DGZ3-F1
#
_cell.length_a   1.000
_cell.length_b   1.000
_cell.length_c   1.000
_cell.angle_alpha   90.00
_cell.angle_beta   90.00
_cell.angle_gamma   90.00
#
_symmetry.space_group_name_H-M   'P 1'
#
loop_
_entity.id
_entity.type
_entity.pdbx_description
1 polymer ?
#
loop_
_entity_poly.entity_id
_entity_poly.type
_entity_poly.pdbx_seq_one_letter_code
_entity_poly.pdbx_strand_id
1 'polypeptide(L)'
;MKTVSQLGSGKQPVGTTAYMGRVEHLMQCRSTVQKADDWLKPSVILEAFEARSTRMSVARAQNLAKFANPEEGFLELSADLVEAAVAHCQLIVVSKFIEKLQQDIPGKGVKEQLENLCNIYALFILHKHVGDFLSTGCITPKQASLANDQLRSLYSQVRPNAIALVDAFNYTDHYLGSVLGRYDGNVYPKLYEEAWKDPLNDSVVPDGYGEYIRPLLKQQLHNARL
;
A
#
# COMPACT_ATOMS: atom_id res chain seq x y z
N MET A 1 12.02 17.44 8.35
CA MET A 1 13.25 18.26 8.47
C MET A 1 13.29 19.13 9.71
N LYS A 2 12.35 20.07 9.92
CA LYS A 2 12.33 20.94 11.11
C LYS A 2 12.34 20.18 12.45
N THR A 3 11.62 19.06 12.54
CA THR A 3 11.64 18.19 13.73
C THR A 3 12.99 17.52 13.92
N VAL A 4 13.64 17.07 12.84
CA VAL A 4 14.96 16.43 12.89
C VAL A 4 16.02 17.42 13.38
N SER A 5 15.97 18.69 12.94
CA SER A 5 16.87 19.74 13.43
C SER A 5 16.65 20.10 14.91
N GLN A 6 15.52 19.72 15.50
CA GLN A 6 15.23 19.93 16.92
C GLN A 6 15.68 18.75 17.80
N LEU A 7 16.10 17.63 17.20
CA LEU A 7 16.64 16.49 17.94
C LEU A 7 17.95 16.91 18.63
N GLY A 8 18.02 16.76 19.95
CA GLY A 8 19.14 17.22 20.78
C GLY A 8 19.01 18.66 21.31
N SER A 9 18.01 19.44 20.87
CA SER A 9 17.77 20.82 21.35
C SER A 9 17.00 20.91 22.68
N GLY A 10 16.77 19.77 23.35
CA GLY A 10 15.99 19.67 24.60
C GLY A 10 14.46 19.71 24.42
N LYS A 11 13.96 20.11 23.25
CA LYS A 11 12.52 20.06 22.91
C LYS A 11 12.11 18.64 22.54
N GLN A 12 11.25 18.04 23.35
CA GLN A 12 10.74 16.68 23.12
C GLN A 12 9.66 16.68 22.02
N PRO A 13 9.83 15.89 20.95
CA PRO A 13 8.77 15.69 19.94
C PRO A 13 7.51 15.07 20.57
N VAL A 14 6.34 15.44 20.05
CA VAL A 14 5.04 14.93 20.51
C VAL A 14 4.18 14.44 19.34
N GLY A 15 3.04 13.84 19.66
CA GLY A 15 2.07 13.35 18.67
C GLY A 15 2.68 12.27 17.76
N THR A 16 2.45 12.38 16.46
CA THR A 16 2.95 11.42 15.46
C THR A 16 4.47 11.42 15.33
N THR A 17 5.16 12.43 15.84
CA THR A 17 6.63 12.52 15.82
C THR A 17 7.29 12.12 17.14
N ALA A 18 6.52 11.72 18.15
CA ALA A 18 7.02 11.37 19.48
C ALA A 18 8.10 10.28 19.45
N TYR A 19 8.00 9.31 18.53
CA TYR A 19 9.00 8.26 18.36
C TYR A 19 10.41 8.81 18.06
N MET A 20 10.51 9.98 17.41
CA MET A 20 11.80 10.62 17.12
C MET A 20 12.53 11.07 18.40
N GLY A 21 11.84 11.20 19.54
CA GLY A 21 12.49 11.42 20.84
C GLY A 21 13.41 10.26 21.25
N ARG A 22 13.18 9.04 20.72
CA ARG A 22 14.00 7.84 20.92
C ARG A 22 15.03 7.64 19.82
N VAL A 23 15.47 8.71 19.15
CA VAL A 23 16.37 8.63 17.99
C VAL A 23 17.65 7.85 18.28
N GLU A 24 18.26 7.97 19.47
CA GLU A 24 19.49 7.24 19.80
C GLU A 24 19.30 5.72 19.72
N HIS A 25 18.22 5.21 20.30
CA HIS A 25 17.85 3.79 20.24
C HIS A 25 17.47 3.37 18.82
N LEU A 26 16.61 4.13 18.15
CA LEU A 26 16.15 3.81 16.79
C LEU A 26 17.28 3.87 15.76
N MET A 27 18.34 4.63 16.03
CA MET A 27 19.57 4.68 15.25
C MET A 27 20.57 3.55 15.59
N GLN A 28 20.22 2.61 16.48
CA GLN A 28 21.10 1.49 16.85
C GLN A 28 20.35 0.17 17.04
N CYS A 29 19.02 0.18 16.92
CA CYS A 29 18.18 -0.98 17.20
C CYS A 29 18.60 -2.20 16.38
N ARG A 30 18.33 -3.37 16.96
CA ARG A 30 18.38 -4.65 16.28
C ARG A 30 17.10 -5.40 16.63
N SER A 31 16.36 -5.79 15.62
CA SER A 31 15.13 -6.54 15.78
C SER A 31 15.39 -7.84 16.52
N THR A 32 14.51 -8.17 17.46
CA THR A 32 14.55 -9.39 18.28
C THR A 32 13.89 -10.59 17.61
N VAL A 33 13.42 -10.45 16.36
CA VAL A 33 12.76 -11.51 15.59
C VAL A 33 13.67 -12.71 15.39
N GLN A 34 13.19 -13.89 15.79
CA GLN A 34 13.87 -15.17 15.58
C GLN A 34 13.01 -16.17 14.78
N LYS A 35 11.68 -16.02 14.82
CA LYS A 35 10.70 -16.83 14.08
C LYS A 35 9.61 -15.97 13.46
N ALA A 36 8.86 -16.53 12.50
CA ALA A 36 7.84 -15.82 11.74
C ALA A 36 6.75 -15.18 12.64
N ASP A 37 6.28 -15.89 13.68
CA ASP A 37 5.27 -15.38 14.62
C ASP A 37 5.72 -14.14 15.41
N ASP A 38 7.03 -13.89 15.56
CA ASP A 38 7.51 -12.71 16.26
C ASP A 38 7.07 -11.41 15.56
N TRP A 39 6.83 -11.48 14.24
CA TRP A 39 6.29 -10.37 13.48
C TRP A 39 4.85 -10.00 13.84
N LEU A 40 4.10 -10.87 14.50
CA LEU A 40 2.74 -10.54 14.97
C LEU A 40 2.74 -9.67 16.23
N LYS A 41 3.90 -9.46 16.86
CA LYS A 41 4.02 -8.60 18.04
C LYS A 41 3.95 -7.13 17.60
N PRO A 42 2.97 -6.33 18.09
CA PRO A 42 2.84 -4.94 17.67
C PRO A 42 4.08 -4.08 17.95
N SER A 43 4.79 -4.35 19.04
CA SER A 43 6.03 -3.65 19.40
C SER A 43 7.16 -3.87 18.38
N VAL A 44 7.28 -5.08 17.82
CA VAL A 44 8.28 -5.43 16.81
C VAL A 44 7.99 -4.70 15.49
N ILE A 45 6.72 -4.70 15.07
CA ILE A 45 6.28 -3.96 13.88
C ILE A 45 6.55 -2.46 14.05
N LEU A 46 6.14 -1.88 15.19
CA LEU A 46 6.31 -0.45 15.42
C LEU A 46 7.78 -0.04 15.44
N GLU A 47 8.64 -0.76 16.16
CA GLU A 47 10.07 -0.46 16.23
C GLU A 47 10.72 -0.50 14.83
N ALA A 48 10.36 -1.48 13.99
CA ALA A 48 10.83 -1.58 12.62
C ALA A 48 10.46 -0.35 11.76
N PHE A 49 9.20 0.09 11.83
CA PHE A 49 8.70 1.22 11.05
C PHE A 49 9.23 2.57 11.57
N GLU A 50 9.33 2.72 12.90
CA GLU A 50 9.92 3.88 13.55
C GLU A 50 11.41 4.01 13.20
N ALA A 51 12.15 2.89 13.23
CA ALA A 51 13.55 2.87 12.83
C ALA A 51 13.73 3.24 11.36
N ARG A 52 12.93 2.66 10.45
CA ARG A 52 12.93 3.02 9.02
C ARG A 52 12.70 4.52 8.82
N SER A 53 11.61 5.04 9.37
CA SER A 53 11.25 6.45 9.18
C SER A 53 12.29 7.40 9.79
N THR A 54 12.82 7.07 10.97
CA THR A 54 13.88 7.84 11.63
C THR A 54 15.15 7.86 10.78
N ARG A 55 15.61 6.69 10.33
CA ARG A 55 16.84 6.53 9.53
C ARG A 55 16.78 7.33 8.23
N MET A 56 15.68 7.20 7.49
CA MET A 56 15.48 7.96 6.25
C MET A 56 15.48 9.46 6.54
N SER A 57 14.71 9.90 7.54
CA SER A 57 14.61 11.32 7.88
C SER A 57 15.96 11.93 8.32
N VAL A 58 16.73 11.22 9.13
CA VAL A 58 18.05 11.66 9.59
C VAL A 58 19.06 11.66 8.45
N ALA A 59 19.09 10.62 7.61
CA ALA A 59 19.99 10.57 6.46
C ALA A 59 19.73 11.72 5.47
N ARG A 60 18.46 12.01 5.17
CA ARG A 60 18.11 13.14 4.30
C ARG A 60 18.44 14.47 4.96
N ALA A 61 18.31 14.57 6.29
CA ALA A 61 18.73 15.77 7.00
C ALA A 61 20.24 16.03 6.94
N GLN A 62 21.04 14.97 7.10
CA GLN A 62 22.49 15.05 6.97
C GLN A 62 22.91 15.41 5.53
N ASN A 63 22.20 14.88 4.52
CA ASN A 63 22.48 15.23 3.13
C ASN A 63 22.11 16.69 2.83
N LEU A 64 20.95 17.17 3.31
CA LEU A 64 20.55 18.57 3.13
C LEU A 64 21.56 19.53 3.77
N ALA A 65 22.12 19.18 4.93
CA ALA A 65 23.13 19.98 5.61
C ALA A 65 24.47 20.13 4.84
N LYS A 66 24.69 19.34 3.78
CA LYS A 66 25.88 19.46 2.91
C LYS A 66 25.74 20.57 1.87
N PHE A 67 24.53 21.06 1.62
CA PHE A 67 24.28 22.14 0.66
C PHE A 67 24.48 23.50 1.33
N ALA A 68 25.16 24.43 0.65
CA ALA A 68 25.34 25.79 1.14
C ALA A 68 24.00 26.57 1.14
N ASN A 69 23.16 26.34 0.11
CA ASN A 69 21.81 26.86 0.05
C ASN A 69 20.79 25.75 0.40
N PRO A 70 20.05 25.88 1.53
CA PRO A 70 19.04 24.91 1.93
C PRO A 70 17.89 24.72 0.93
N GLU A 71 17.50 25.76 0.19
CA GLU A 71 16.40 25.68 -0.78
C GLU A 71 16.80 24.87 -2.02
N GLU A 72 18.01 25.10 -2.51
CA GLU A 72 18.60 24.34 -3.62
C GLU A 72 18.77 22.86 -3.23
N GLY A 73 19.31 22.58 -2.06
CA GLY A 73 19.43 21.21 -1.56
C GLY A 73 18.08 20.53 -1.36
N PHE A 74 17.03 21.27 -0.99
CA PHE A 74 15.69 20.70 -0.84
C PHE A 74 15.08 20.33 -2.19
N LEU A 75 15.30 21.15 -3.23
CA LEU A 75 14.87 20.85 -4.60
C LEU A 75 15.63 19.64 -5.16
N GLU A 76 16.94 19.60 -4.99
CA GLU A 76 17.79 18.49 -5.47
C GLU A 76 17.43 17.16 -4.80
N LEU A 77 17.17 17.18 -3.48
CA LEU A 77 16.79 15.99 -2.70
C LEU A 77 15.29 15.74 -2.66
N SER A 78 14.49 16.38 -3.51
CA SER A 78 13.03 16.34 -3.43
C SER A 78 12.44 14.93 -3.50
N ALA A 79 12.93 14.08 -4.40
CA ALA A 79 12.50 12.69 -4.52
C ALA A 79 12.79 11.89 -3.23
N ASP A 80 14.02 12.00 -2.71
CA ASP A 80 14.46 11.39 -1.47
C ASP A 80 13.63 11.83 -0.24
N LEU A 81 13.27 13.11 -0.21
CA LEU A 81 12.46 13.71 0.86
C LEU A 81 11.02 13.20 0.82
N VAL A 82 10.46 13.00 -0.39
CA VAL A 82 9.14 12.38 -0.56
C VAL A 82 9.15 10.95 -0.04
N GLU A 83 10.18 10.15 -0.34
CA GLU A 83 10.27 8.78 0.18
C GLU A 83 10.31 8.74 1.72
N ALA A 84 11.09 9.63 2.35
CA ALA A 84 11.12 9.74 3.81
C ALA A 84 9.76 10.17 4.39
N ALA A 85 9.05 11.07 3.72
CA ALA A 85 7.71 11.49 4.11
C ALA A 85 6.70 10.34 3.98
N VAL A 86 6.75 9.58 2.89
CA VAL A 86 5.91 8.39 2.68
C VAL A 86 6.17 7.34 3.77
N ALA A 87 7.42 7.08 4.12
CA ALA A 87 7.76 6.16 5.21
C ALA A 87 7.17 6.61 6.57
N HIS A 88 7.18 7.92 6.86
CA HIS A 88 6.53 8.48 8.04
C HIS A 88 5.00 8.32 8.00
N CYS A 89 4.36 8.60 6.86
CA CYS A 89 2.92 8.40 6.69
C CYS A 89 2.51 6.94 6.87
N GLN A 90 3.28 6.00 6.30
CA GLN A 90 3.04 4.56 6.45
C GLN A 90 3.15 4.12 7.92
N LEU A 91 4.15 4.62 8.65
CA LEU A 91 4.27 4.40 10.11
C LEU A 91 3.01 4.88 10.85
N ILE A 92 2.48 6.07 10.52
CA ILE A 92 1.25 6.58 11.15
C ILE A 92 0.06 5.64 10.88
N VAL A 93 -0.11 5.17 9.65
CA VAL A 93 -1.21 4.25 9.33
C VAL A 93 -1.08 2.94 10.10
N VAL A 94 0.12 2.35 10.15
CA VAL A 94 0.39 1.13 10.92
C VAL A 94 0.13 1.34 12.41
N SER A 95 0.61 2.45 12.99
CA SER A 95 0.41 2.73 14.41
C SER A 95 -1.06 2.95 14.76
N LYS A 96 -1.81 3.67 13.93
CA LYS A 96 -3.25 3.87 14.15
C LYS A 96 -4.06 2.59 13.99
N PHE A 97 -3.67 1.68 13.09
CA PHE A 97 -4.30 0.38 13.00
C PHE A 97 -4.04 -0.44 14.27
N ILE A 98 -2.78 -0.51 14.74
CA ILE A 98 -2.43 -1.18 15.99
C ILE A 98 -3.18 -0.57 17.19
N GLU A 99 -3.23 0.76 17.30
CA GLU A 99 -4.01 1.47 18.34
C GLU A 99 -5.49 1.11 18.29
N LYS A 100 -6.08 1.01 17.09
CA LYS A 100 -7.49 0.62 16.93
C LYS A 100 -7.75 -0.78 17.48
N LEU A 101 -6.81 -1.71 17.29
CA LEU A 101 -6.91 -3.09 17.80
C LEU A 101 -6.78 -3.19 19.33
N GLN A 102 -6.27 -2.16 20.01
CA GLN A 102 -6.23 -2.11 21.48
C GLN A 102 -7.60 -1.80 22.09
N GLN A 103 -8.55 -1.28 21.29
CA GLN A 103 -9.90 -1.00 21.74
C GLN A 103 -10.72 -2.29 21.90
N ASP A 104 -11.84 -2.17 22.60
CA ASP A 104 -12.85 -3.22 22.61
C ASP A 104 -13.58 -3.25 21.26
N ILE A 105 -13.53 -4.40 20.60
CA ILE A 105 -14.13 -4.62 19.28
C ILE A 105 -15.09 -5.81 19.43
N PRO A 106 -16.41 -5.55 19.48
CA PRO A 106 -17.38 -6.61 19.70
C PRO A 106 -17.52 -7.51 18.47
N GLY A 107 -17.92 -8.77 18.71
CA GLY A 107 -18.17 -9.75 17.67
C GLY A 107 -17.13 -10.87 17.64
N LYS A 108 -17.60 -12.11 17.62
CA LYS A 108 -16.73 -13.30 17.60
C LYS A 108 -15.90 -13.32 16.31
N GLY A 109 -14.57 -13.36 16.46
CA GLY A 109 -13.63 -13.43 15.33
C GLY A 109 -13.41 -12.10 14.59
N VAL A 110 -14.16 -11.03 14.87
CA VAL A 110 -14.01 -9.73 14.18
C VAL A 110 -12.63 -9.15 14.45
N LYS A 111 -12.24 -9.07 15.73
CA LYS A 111 -10.92 -8.56 16.13
C LYS A 111 -9.78 -9.36 15.52
N GLU A 112 -9.89 -10.69 15.49
CA GLU A 112 -8.90 -11.59 14.89
C GLU A 112 -8.72 -11.32 13.38
N GLN A 113 -9.80 -11.14 12.62
CA GLN A 113 -9.69 -10.79 11.21
C GLN A 113 -9.08 -9.40 11.00
N LEU A 114 -9.39 -8.43 11.85
CA LEU A 114 -8.77 -7.10 11.80
C LEU A 114 -7.28 -7.14 12.17
N GLU A 115 -6.88 -7.99 13.14
CA GLU A 115 -5.48 -8.27 13.47
C GLU A 115 -4.73 -8.86 12.27
N ASN A 116 -5.34 -9.82 11.57
CA ASN A 116 -4.77 -10.39 10.34
C ASN A 116 -4.57 -9.32 9.27
N LEU A 117 -5.57 -8.46 9.02
CA LEU A 117 -5.46 -7.36 8.05
C LEU A 117 -4.40 -6.32 8.44
N CYS A 118 -4.29 -5.99 9.73
CA CYS A 118 -3.26 -5.09 10.24
C CYS A 118 -1.85 -5.63 9.99
N ASN A 119 -1.63 -6.91 10.33
CA ASN A 119 -0.35 -7.57 10.14
C ASN A 119 -0.04 -7.74 8.64
N ILE A 120 -1.04 -8.07 7.80
CA ILE A 120 -0.87 -8.09 6.34
C ILE A 120 -0.43 -6.74 5.83
N TYR A 121 -1.09 -5.64 6.22
CA TYR A 121 -0.74 -4.31 5.78
C TYR A 121 0.70 -3.95 6.16
N ALA A 122 1.09 -4.17 7.43
CA ALA A 122 2.43 -3.89 7.91
C ALA A 122 3.50 -4.73 7.19
N LEU A 123 3.30 -6.05 7.10
CA LEU A 123 4.29 -6.95 6.49
C LEU A 123 4.36 -6.79 4.96
N PHE A 124 3.25 -6.45 4.31
CA PHE A 124 3.24 -6.09 2.89
C PHE A 124 4.07 -4.83 2.62
N ILE A 125 3.93 -3.78 3.44
CA ILE A 125 4.76 -2.58 3.31
C ILE A 125 6.22 -2.88 3.61
N LEU A 126 6.52 -3.73 4.60
CA LEU A 126 7.87 -4.21 4.88
C LEU A 126 8.48 -4.91 3.66
N HIS A 127 7.75 -5.84 3.06
CA HIS A 127 8.18 -6.55 1.85
C HIS A 127 8.40 -5.60 0.67
N LYS A 128 7.43 -4.72 0.39
CA LYS A 128 7.47 -3.77 -0.72
C LYS A 128 8.65 -2.81 -0.62
N HIS A 129 8.99 -2.38 0.59
CA HIS A 129 10.06 -1.41 0.86
C HIS A 129 11.25 -2.06 1.59
N VAL A 130 11.51 -3.35 1.35
CA VAL A 130 12.51 -4.12 2.09
C VAL A 130 13.90 -3.48 2.07
N GLY A 131 14.28 -2.80 0.99
CA GLY A 131 15.53 -2.06 0.87
C GLY A 131 15.71 -1.00 1.97
N ASP A 132 14.65 -0.25 2.29
CA ASP A 132 14.68 0.78 3.33
C ASP A 132 14.88 0.15 4.71
N PHE A 133 14.16 -0.95 4.99
CA PHE A 133 14.24 -1.66 6.27
C PHE A 133 15.62 -2.31 6.46
N LEU A 134 16.18 -2.92 5.43
CA LEU A 134 17.53 -3.49 5.48
C LEU A 134 18.60 -2.41 5.64
N SER A 135 18.44 -1.26 4.98
CA SER A 135 19.37 -0.13 5.07
C SER A 135 19.49 0.45 6.48
N THR A 136 18.52 0.19 7.37
CA THR A 136 18.60 0.61 8.77
C THR A 136 19.62 -0.17 9.60
N GLY A 137 20.03 -1.36 9.15
CA GLY A 137 20.78 -2.35 9.93
C GLY A 137 20.01 -2.98 11.10
N CYS A 138 18.77 -2.54 11.36
CA CYS A 138 17.94 -3.05 12.45
C CYS A 138 17.25 -4.37 12.10
N ILE A 139 16.95 -4.60 10.82
CA ILE A 139 16.40 -5.86 10.30
C ILE A 139 17.43 -6.53 9.40
N THR A 140 17.56 -7.84 9.56
CA THR A 140 18.41 -8.68 8.71
C THR A 140 17.63 -9.29 7.53
N PRO A 141 18.31 -9.71 6.44
CA PRO A 141 17.65 -10.42 5.34
C PRO A 141 16.90 -11.69 5.80
N LYS A 142 17.43 -12.39 6.81
CA LYS A 142 16.77 -13.57 7.40
C LYS A 142 15.44 -13.18 8.07
N GLN A 143 15.42 -12.10 8.84
CA GLN A 143 14.19 -11.60 9.48
C GLN A 143 13.18 -11.09 8.46
N ALA A 144 13.64 -10.45 7.37
CA ALA A 144 12.78 -10.07 6.25
C ALA A 144 12.19 -11.30 5.54
N SER A 145 12.95 -12.40 5.39
CA SER A 145 12.41 -13.66 4.88
C SER A 145 11.32 -14.23 5.80
N LEU A 146 11.54 -14.20 7.13
CA LEU A 146 10.53 -14.61 8.11
C LEU A 146 9.27 -13.74 8.05
N ALA A 147 9.38 -12.45 7.73
CA ALA A 147 8.23 -11.58 7.49
C ALA A 147 7.42 -12.06 6.28
N ASN A 148 8.11 -12.49 5.20
CA ASN A 148 7.45 -13.02 4.01
C ASN A 148 6.76 -14.37 4.28
N ASP A 149 7.37 -15.24 5.09
CA ASP A 149 6.73 -16.48 5.56
C ASP A 149 5.45 -16.18 6.33
N GLN A 150 5.52 -15.23 7.26
CA GLN A 150 4.35 -14.82 8.05
C GLN A 150 3.27 -14.20 7.18
N LEU A 151 3.64 -13.35 6.22
CA LEU A 151 2.71 -12.74 5.28
C LEU A 151 1.96 -13.80 4.45
N ARG A 152 2.65 -14.85 3.97
CA ARG A 152 2.00 -15.99 3.27
C ARG A 152 1.04 -16.75 4.16
N SER A 153 1.41 -16.99 5.42
CA SER A 153 0.53 -17.62 6.40
C SER A 153 -0.75 -16.79 6.60
N LEU A 154 -0.61 -15.47 6.79
CA LEU A 154 -1.76 -14.57 6.97
C LEU A 154 -2.67 -14.52 5.74
N TYR A 155 -2.12 -14.56 4.51
CA TYR A 155 -2.95 -14.67 3.30
C TYR A 155 -3.81 -15.94 3.30
N SER A 156 -3.25 -17.06 3.76
CA SER A 156 -3.99 -18.33 3.86
C SER A 156 -5.11 -18.24 4.91
N GLN A 157 -4.88 -17.53 6.01
CA GLN A 157 -5.87 -17.31 7.08
C GLN A 157 -7.01 -16.36 6.67
N VAL A 158 -6.70 -15.33 5.87
CA VAL A 158 -7.71 -14.38 5.37
C VAL A 158 -8.52 -14.94 4.19
N ARG A 159 -7.94 -15.83 3.39
CA ARG A 159 -8.59 -16.42 2.21
C ARG A 159 -10.01 -16.95 2.43
N PRO A 160 -10.34 -17.71 3.50
CA PRO A 160 -11.72 -18.16 3.74
C PRO A 160 -12.67 -17.01 4.12
N ASN A 161 -12.17 -15.91 4.65
CA ASN A 161 -12.96 -14.76 5.11
C ASN A 161 -13.02 -13.61 4.09
N ALA A 162 -12.32 -13.72 2.95
CA ALA A 162 -12.14 -12.63 1.99
C ALA A 162 -13.46 -12.03 1.48
N ILE A 163 -14.46 -12.87 1.18
CA ILE A 163 -15.80 -12.41 0.74
C ILE A 163 -16.52 -11.70 1.89
N ALA A 164 -16.59 -12.32 3.07
CA ALA A 164 -17.26 -11.71 4.23
C ALA A 164 -16.64 -10.36 4.63
N LEU A 165 -15.32 -10.19 4.47
CA LEU A 165 -14.62 -8.93 4.75
C LEU A 165 -15.00 -7.81 3.78
N VAL A 166 -15.25 -8.10 2.51
CA VAL A 166 -15.70 -7.08 1.54
C VAL A 166 -17.21 -6.87 1.62
N ASP A 167 -17.99 -7.90 1.95
CA ASP A 167 -19.43 -7.77 2.22
C ASP A 167 -19.71 -6.89 3.43
N ALA A 168 -18.80 -6.83 4.41
CA ALA A 168 -18.89 -5.94 5.57
C ALA A 168 -18.90 -4.44 5.20
N PHE A 169 -18.50 -4.06 3.97
CA PHE A 169 -18.69 -2.69 3.48
C PHE A 169 -20.16 -2.35 3.20
N ASN A 170 -21.01 -3.37 3.07
CA ASN A 170 -22.46 -3.23 2.89
C ASN A 170 -22.85 -2.35 1.69
N TYR A 171 -22.08 -2.47 0.60
CA TYR A 171 -22.39 -1.81 -0.66
C TYR A 171 -23.49 -2.55 -1.42
N THR A 172 -24.43 -1.78 -1.99
CA THR A 172 -25.44 -2.34 -2.89
C THR A 172 -24.88 -2.49 -4.30
N ASP A 173 -25.39 -3.45 -5.08
CA ASP A 173 -25.03 -3.62 -6.50
C ASP A 173 -25.21 -2.30 -7.29
N HIS A 174 -26.23 -1.51 -6.96
CA HIS A 174 -26.48 -0.21 -7.57
C HIS A 174 -25.36 0.80 -7.29
N TYR A 175 -24.88 0.86 -6.04
CA TYR A 175 -23.77 1.74 -5.68
C TYR A 175 -22.45 1.24 -6.28
N LEU A 176 -22.23 -0.07 -6.25
CA LEU A 176 -21.00 -0.71 -6.72
C LEU A 176 -20.86 -0.64 -8.25
N GLY A 177 -21.98 -0.67 -8.99
CA GLY A 177 -22.01 -0.41 -10.43
C GLY A 177 -21.13 -1.34 -11.26
N SER A 178 -20.87 -2.56 -10.77
CA SER A 178 -19.95 -3.51 -11.39
C SER A 178 -20.58 -4.89 -11.50
N VAL A 179 -20.59 -5.40 -12.73
CA VAL A 179 -21.08 -6.75 -13.06
C VAL A 179 -20.22 -7.84 -12.43
N LEU A 180 -18.91 -7.61 -12.34
CA LEU A 180 -17.96 -8.57 -11.78
C LEU A 180 -18.07 -8.65 -10.25
N GLY A 181 -18.45 -7.55 -9.60
CA GLY A 181 -18.55 -7.44 -8.15
C GLY A 181 -19.97 -7.62 -7.60
N ARG A 182 -20.88 -8.21 -8.38
CA ARG A 182 -22.25 -8.47 -7.94
C ARG A 182 -22.29 -9.31 -6.68
N TYR A 183 -23.19 -8.95 -5.78
CA TYR A 183 -23.39 -9.66 -4.51
C TYR A 183 -23.73 -11.15 -4.69
N ASP A 184 -24.52 -11.48 -5.71
CA ASP A 184 -24.96 -12.86 -5.99
C ASP A 184 -23.92 -13.71 -6.73
N GLY A 185 -22.78 -13.13 -7.13
CA GLY A 185 -21.75 -13.81 -7.93
C GLY A 185 -22.21 -14.23 -9.34
N ASN A 186 -23.38 -13.77 -9.80
CA ASN A 186 -23.95 -14.14 -11.09
C ASN A 186 -23.34 -13.33 -12.24
N VAL A 187 -22.03 -13.48 -12.44
CA VAL A 187 -21.23 -12.61 -13.30
C VAL A 187 -21.50 -12.86 -14.78
N TYR A 188 -21.35 -14.10 -15.26
CA TYR A 188 -21.34 -14.38 -16.71
C TYR A 188 -22.64 -14.05 -17.43
N PRO A 189 -23.83 -14.42 -16.91
CA PRO A 189 -25.09 -14.05 -17.56
C PRO A 189 -25.29 -12.53 -17.59
N LYS A 190 -24.85 -11.82 -16.54
CA LYS A 190 -24.96 -10.36 -16.48
C LYS A 190 -23.96 -9.64 -17.37
N LEU A 191 -22.75 -10.18 -17.56
CA LEU A 191 -21.81 -9.64 -18.55
C LEU A 191 -22.40 -9.72 -19.95
N TYR A 192 -23.04 -10.84 -20.28
CA TYR A 192 -23.71 -11.01 -21.56
C TYR A 192 -24.88 -10.03 -21.72
N GLU A 193 -25.71 -9.86 -20.68
CA GLU A 193 -26.81 -8.89 -20.68
C GLU A 193 -26.33 -7.45 -20.87
N GLU A 194 -25.25 -7.04 -20.19
CA GLU A 194 -24.68 -5.69 -20.34
C GLU A 194 -24.07 -5.48 -21.73
N ALA A 195 -23.45 -6.50 -22.33
CA ALA A 195 -22.92 -6.39 -23.69
C ALA A 195 -24.02 -6.04 -24.71
N TRP A 196 -25.22 -6.63 -24.57
CA TRP A 196 -26.35 -6.33 -25.46
C TRP A 196 -26.91 -4.91 -25.32
N LYS A 197 -26.58 -4.19 -24.25
CA LYS A 197 -27.00 -2.80 -24.04
C LYS A 197 -26.06 -1.80 -24.72
N ASP A 198 -24.92 -2.25 -25.23
CA ASP A 198 -24.00 -1.39 -25.97
C ASP A 198 -24.66 -0.92 -27.28
N PRO A 199 -24.70 0.40 -27.56
CA PRO A 199 -25.32 0.93 -28.78
C PRO A 199 -24.76 0.36 -30.08
N LEU A 200 -23.51 -0.15 -30.08
CA LEU A 200 -22.92 -0.80 -31.24
C LEU A 200 -23.65 -2.10 -31.62
N ASN A 201 -24.39 -2.69 -30.69
CA ASN A 201 -25.21 -3.88 -30.90
C ASN A 201 -26.66 -3.56 -31.32
N ASP A 202 -27.03 -2.28 -31.50
CA ASP A 202 -28.35 -1.88 -32.02
C ASP A 202 -28.60 -2.41 -33.45
N SER A 203 -27.53 -2.62 -34.22
CA SER A 203 -27.59 -3.19 -35.57
C SER A 203 -26.57 -4.31 -35.77
N VAL A 204 -27.00 -5.39 -36.43
CA VAL A 204 -26.10 -6.51 -36.76
C VAL A 204 -25.02 -6.10 -37.77
N VAL A 205 -25.36 -5.17 -38.67
CA VAL A 205 -24.40 -4.56 -39.60
C VAL A 205 -24.05 -3.19 -39.04
N PRO A 206 -22.76 -2.90 -38.78
CA PRO A 206 -22.35 -1.62 -38.21
C PRO A 206 -22.52 -0.49 -39.23
N ASP A 207 -22.79 0.72 -38.71
CA ASP A 207 -22.73 1.93 -39.52
C ASP A 207 -21.34 2.11 -40.13
N GLY A 208 -21.28 2.65 -41.35
CA GLY A 208 -20.04 2.74 -42.14
C GLY A 208 -19.63 1.45 -42.86
N TYR A 209 -20.37 0.34 -42.71
CA TYR A 209 -20.10 -0.88 -43.49
C TYR A 209 -20.20 -0.62 -45.00
N GLY A 210 -21.19 0.15 -45.45
CA GLY A 210 -21.41 0.41 -46.88
C GLY A 210 -20.31 1.25 -47.52
N GLU A 211 -19.81 2.23 -46.78
CA GLU A 211 -18.88 3.26 -47.21
C GLU A 211 -17.42 2.80 -47.12
N TYR A 212 -17.08 2.08 -46.04
CA TYR A 212 -15.69 1.84 -45.67
C TYR A 212 -15.29 0.36 -45.73
N ILE A 213 -16.19 -0.55 -45.36
CA ILE A 213 -15.87 -1.99 -45.27
C ILE A 213 -16.21 -2.71 -46.58
N ARG A 214 -17.40 -2.51 -47.12
CA ARG A 214 -17.88 -3.17 -48.34
C ARG A 214 -17.01 -2.88 -49.55
N PRO A 215 -16.54 -1.64 -49.82
CA PRO A 215 -15.67 -1.37 -50.97
C PRO A 215 -14.29 -2.02 -50.83
N LEU A 216 -13.75 -2.08 -49.60
CA LEU A 216 -12.49 -2.78 -49.31
C LEU A 216 -12.62 -4.29 -49.57
N LEU A 217 -13.66 -4.93 -49.02
CA LEU A 217 -13.91 -6.37 -49.21
C LEU A 217 -14.16 -6.73 -50.68
N LYS A 218 -14.81 -5.85 -51.44
CA LYS A 218 -15.09 -6.05 -52.87
C LYS A 218 -13.96 -5.59 -53.81
N GLN A 219 -12.83 -5.12 -53.27
CA GLN A 219 -11.72 -4.55 -54.06
C GLN A 219 -12.17 -3.43 -55.01
N GLN A 220 -13.17 -2.66 -54.60
CA GLN A 220 -13.73 -1.54 -55.38
C GLN A 220 -13.02 -0.21 -55.08
N LEU A 221 -12.04 -0.23 -54.17
CA LEU A 221 -11.15 0.91 -53.96
C LEU A 221 -10.33 1.13 -55.23
N HIS A 222 -10.59 2.24 -55.92
CA HIS A 222 -9.76 2.66 -57.02
C HIS A 222 -8.40 3.06 -56.43
N ASN A 223 -7.35 2.31 -56.77
CA ASN A 223 -5.99 2.79 -56.58
C ASN A 223 -5.90 4.12 -57.33
N ALA A 224 -5.71 5.23 -56.60
CA ALA A 224 -5.39 6.50 -57.23
C ALA A 224 -4.15 6.25 -58.12
N ARG A 225 -4.34 6.26 -59.43
CA ARG A 225 -3.24 6.29 -60.38
C ARG A 225 -2.59 7.66 -60.22
N LEU A 226 -1.42 7.68 -59.58
CA LEU A 226 -0.46 8.77 -59.69
C LEU A 226 -0.07 8.99 -61.15
#